data_AF-A0A255HWY8-F1
#
_entry.id   AF-A0A255HWY8-F1
#
_cell.length_a   1.000
_cell.length_b   1.000
_cell.length_c   1.000
_cell.angle_alpha   90.00
_cell.angle_beta   90.00
_cell.angle_gamma   90.00
#
_symmetry.space_group_name_H-M   'P 1'
#
loop_
_entity.id
_entity.type
_entity.pdbx_description
1 polymer ?
#
loop_
_entity_poly.entity_id
_entity_poly.type
_entity_poly.pdbx_seq_one_letter_code
_entity_poly.pdbx_strand_id
1 'polypeptide(L)'
;MGIEQEVEAIRAGIKAGRFSNEASVSQGIVLRLLHALGWPTYDTDAVWPEYALGGRRVDFALCNPPAKPIAFVEVKQIGQSDGAERQLFEYAFHIGVPMAILTDGREWHFFLPGEQGDYGERRVYKLDIVDRDVKECVERLQRYLLHSAVASGHAIQAARDDYRNVSKDRQMLATLPKAWRQIIDDEDGMLLEILSDRVESLCGFKPEPDMVASFLKESVAGRLQLPVSPTRSIARAKAAAQLGSQVMAVPAIGTASIKSAGQPAAAAAPPMPVARVAAAPSRPAGFSFQGQFHPARNAIDTLRQVFDLLIQRDAMFGERFAGLPKHGRSRRYLALDANDLYPGRSDLVRDSSTQLVSGWWMSTNHSKQTIGQIIAMACDVAEVAFGKDLVTSLG
;
A
#
# COMPACT_ATOMS: atom_id res chain seq x y z
N MET A 1 -40.70 -4.16 2.12
CA MET A 1 -39.86 -3.42 3.08
C MET A 1 -38.48 -3.29 2.47
N GLY A 2 -37.81 -2.16 2.62
CA GLY A 2 -36.49 -1.93 2.04
C GLY A 2 -35.40 -2.62 2.87
N ILE A 3 -34.33 -3.10 2.23
CA ILE A 3 -33.19 -3.73 2.92
C ILE A 3 -32.61 -2.89 4.07
N GLU A 4 -32.68 -1.56 3.98
CA GLU A 4 -32.27 -0.64 5.04
C GLU A 4 -33.05 -0.86 6.35
N GLN A 5 -34.38 -1.01 6.26
CA GLN A 5 -35.25 -1.29 7.41
C GLN A 5 -34.95 -2.67 8.00
N GLU A 6 -34.61 -3.64 7.15
CA GLU A 6 -34.24 -4.98 7.59
C GLU A 6 -32.92 -4.95 8.38
N VAL A 7 -31.91 -4.22 7.88
CA VAL A 7 -30.61 -4.03 8.55
C VAL A 7 -30.79 -3.35 9.91
N GLU A 8 -31.60 -2.29 10.00
CA GLU A 8 -31.89 -1.62 11.28
C GLU A 8 -32.59 -2.55 12.27
N ALA A 9 -33.60 -3.31 11.82
CA ALA A 9 -34.32 -4.24 12.68
C ALA A 9 -33.43 -5.39 13.16
N ILE A 10 -32.54 -5.90 12.31
CA ILE A 10 -31.53 -6.90 12.67
C ILE A 10 -30.57 -6.32 13.71
N ARG A 11 -30.03 -5.12 13.50
CA ARG A 11 -29.15 -4.44 14.45
C ARG A 11 -29.82 -4.27 15.82
N ALA A 12 -31.08 -3.83 15.85
CA ALA A 12 -31.85 -3.73 17.08
C ALA A 12 -32.06 -5.10 17.74
N GLY A 13 -32.32 -6.14 16.95
CA GLY A 13 -32.47 -7.52 17.42
C GLY A 13 -31.19 -8.09 18.03
N ILE A 14 -30.04 -7.84 17.41
CA ILE A 14 -28.72 -8.26 17.91
C ILE A 14 -28.43 -7.56 19.25
N LYS A 15 -28.62 -6.24 19.32
CA LYS A 15 -28.42 -5.47 20.58
C LYS A 15 -29.34 -5.93 21.71
N ALA A 16 -30.53 -6.42 21.37
CA ALA A 16 -31.49 -6.98 22.31
C ALA A 16 -31.26 -8.47 22.63
N GLY A 17 -30.24 -9.12 22.07
CA GLY A 17 -29.93 -10.53 22.34
C GLY A 17 -30.95 -11.54 21.81
N ARG A 18 -31.72 -11.19 20.77
CA ARG A 18 -32.81 -12.04 20.26
C ARG A 18 -32.35 -13.28 19.49
N PHE A 19 -31.10 -13.30 19.03
CA PHE A 19 -30.54 -14.36 18.19
C PHE A 19 -29.54 -15.19 19.00
N SER A 20 -30.07 -16.15 19.77
CA SER A 20 -29.29 -16.91 20.76
C SER A 20 -28.56 -18.15 20.22
N ASN A 21 -28.90 -18.61 19.01
CA ASN A 21 -28.32 -19.80 18.39
C ASN A 21 -28.25 -19.70 16.85
N GLU A 22 -27.56 -20.63 16.21
CA GLU A 22 -27.38 -20.67 14.74
C GLU A 22 -28.70 -20.66 13.96
N ALA A 23 -29.72 -21.37 14.45
CA ALA A 23 -31.04 -21.42 13.80
C ALA A 23 -31.72 -20.04 13.81
N SER A 24 -31.63 -19.30 14.93
CA SER A 24 -32.17 -17.95 15.05
C SER A 24 -31.43 -16.93 14.18
N VAL A 25 -30.11 -17.11 13.99
CA VAL A 25 -29.30 -16.30 13.06
C VAL A 25 -29.70 -16.63 11.62
N SER A 26 -29.77 -17.91 11.27
CA SER A 26 -30.13 -18.39 9.92
C SER A 26 -31.51 -17.87 9.50
N GLN A 27 -32.53 -18.05 10.34
CA GLN A 27 -33.90 -17.67 10.02
C GLN A 27 -34.16 -16.17 10.21
N GLY A 28 -33.67 -15.60 11.31
CA GLY A 28 -33.98 -14.23 11.73
C GLY A 28 -33.11 -13.15 11.08
N ILE A 29 -31.96 -13.53 10.53
CA ILE A 29 -31.00 -12.62 9.90
C ILE A 29 -30.70 -13.04 8.46
N VAL A 30 -30.16 -14.24 8.24
CA VAL A 30 -29.62 -14.63 6.93
C VAL A 30 -30.73 -14.73 5.88
N LEU A 31 -31.75 -15.57 6.11
CA LEU A 31 -32.88 -15.72 5.20
C LEU A 31 -33.64 -14.41 5.02
N ARG A 32 -33.75 -13.61 6.08
CA ARG A 32 -34.40 -12.29 6.05
C ARG A 32 -33.68 -11.33 5.10
N LEU A 33 -32.34 -11.27 5.16
CA LEU A 33 -31.53 -10.44 4.26
C LEU A 33 -31.54 -10.98 2.83
N LEU A 34 -31.42 -12.30 2.64
CA LEU A 34 -31.49 -12.92 1.31
C LEU A 34 -32.82 -12.59 0.63
N HIS A 35 -33.94 -12.68 1.36
CA HIS A 35 -35.25 -12.31 0.84
C HIS A 35 -35.30 -10.83 0.44
N ALA A 36 -34.78 -9.93 1.28
CA ALA A 36 -34.71 -8.50 0.98
C ALA A 36 -33.79 -8.16 -0.21
N LEU A 37 -32.80 -9.01 -0.47
CA LEU A 37 -31.88 -8.95 -1.62
C LEU A 37 -32.44 -9.62 -2.88
N GLY A 38 -33.70 -10.04 -2.86
CA GLY A 38 -34.41 -10.57 -4.03
C GLY A 38 -34.15 -12.05 -4.32
N TRP A 39 -33.56 -12.80 -3.37
CA TRP A 39 -33.46 -14.24 -3.50
C TRP A 39 -34.83 -14.90 -3.24
N PRO A 40 -35.21 -15.92 -4.03
CA PRO A 40 -36.43 -16.69 -3.79
C PRO A 40 -36.19 -17.68 -2.64
N THR A 41 -36.23 -17.19 -1.40
CA THR A 41 -35.91 -17.96 -0.18
C THR A 41 -36.87 -19.12 0.13
N TYR A 42 -38.01 -19.20 -0.56
CA TYR A 42 -38.96 -20.31 -0.47
C TYR A 42 -38.75 -21.37 -1.57
N ASP A 43 -37.88 -21.08 -2.55
CA ASP A 43 -37.47 -22.02 -3.57
C ASP A 43 -36.18 -22.72 -3.13
N THR A 44 -36.30 -23.98 -2.74
CA THR A 44 -35.18 -24.78 -2.22
C THR A 44 -34.17 -25.16 -3.29
N ASP A 45 -34.48 -24.98 -4.58
CA ASP A 45 -33.51 -25.19 -5.65
C ASP A 45 -32.67 -23.93 -5.90
N ALA A 46 -33.13 -22.76 -5.43
CA ALA A 46 -32.43 -21.48 -5.58
C ALA A 46 -31.73 -21.02 -4.29
N VAL A 47 -32.36 -21.22 -3.13
CA VAL A 47 -31.74 -21.06 -1.79
C VAL A 47 -31.82 -22.41 -1.10
N TRP A 48 -30.82 -23.26 -1.32
CA TRP A 48 -30.83 -24.64 -0.89
C TRP A 48 -30.29 -24.78 0.54
N PRO A 49 -31.13 -25.16 1.53
CA PRO A 49 -30.70 -25.33 2.92
C PRO A 49 -29.97 -26.66 3.13
N GLU A 50 -28.99 -26.69 4.03
CA GLU A 50 -28.28 -27.92 4.44
C GLU A 50 -27.69 -28.68 3.23
N TYR A 51 -27.09 -27.95 2.28
CA TYR A 51 -26.61 -28.50 1.02
C TYR A 51 -25.48 -29.51 1.25
N ALA A 52 -25.73 -30.77 0.87
CA ALA A 52 -24.83 -31.88 1.16
C ALA A 52 -23.63 -31.96 0.22
N LEU A 53 -22.43 -32.09 0.80
CA LEU A 53 -21.14 -32.14 0.12
C LEU A 53 -20.33 -33.33 0.61
N GLY A 54 -20.48 -34.49 -0.05
CA GLY A 54 -19.59 -35.64 0.13
C GLY A 54 -19.37 -36.08 1.59
N GLY A 55 -20.42 -36.09 2.42
CA GLY A 55 -20.37 -36.45 3.84
C GLY A 55 -20.34 -35.28 4.83
N ARG A 56 -20.32 -34.03 4.34
CA ARG A 56 -20.61 -32.83 5.13
C ARG A 56 -21.75 -32.03 4.51
N ARG A 57 -22.07 -30.88 5.09
CA ARG A 57 -23.09 -29.95 4.58
C ARG A 57 -22.68 -28.51 4.86
N VAL A 58 -23.20 -27.58 4.06
CA VAL A 58 -23.16 -26.14 4.31
C VAL A 58 -24.58 -25.65 4.60
N ASP A 59 -24.73 -24.62 5.43
CA ASP A 59 -26.05 -24.17 5.88
C ASP A 59 -26.94 -23.70 4.71
N PHE A 60 -26.37 -22.94 3.77
CA PHE A 60 -27.07 -22.57 2.54
C PHE A 60 -26.16 -22.63 1.31
N ALA A 61 -26.69 -23.16 0.21
CA ALA A 61 -26.17 -22.95 -1.13
C ALA A 61 -27.09 -22.01 -1.91
N LEU A 62 -26.51 -20.91 -2.39
CA LEU A 62 -27.18 -19.97 -3.28
C LEU A 62 -26.93 -20.44 -4.71
N CYS A 63 -28.01 -20.79 -5.41
CA CYS A 63 -27.96 -21.46 -6.69
C CYS A 63 -28.47 -20.56 -7.82
N ASN A 64 -27.69 -20.48 -8.90
CA ASN A 64 -28.17 -19.92 -10.15
C ASN A 64 -27.31 -20.45 -11.33
N PRO A 65 -27.90 -21.16 -12.31
CA PRO A 65 -29.30 -21.61 -12.37
C PRO A 65 -29.70 -22.51 -11.18
N PRO A 66 -31.00 -22.80 -10.98
CA PRO A 66 -31.47 -23.66 -9.90
C PRO A 66 -30.70 -24.98 -9.80
N ALA A 67 -30.48 -25.46 -8.58
CA ALA A 67 -29.64 -26.61 -8.22
C ALA A 67 -28.14 -26.51 -8.58
N LYS A 68 -27.67 -25.37 -9.10
CA LYS A 68 -26.25 -25.13 -9.39
C LYS A 68 -25.67 -24.05 -8.46
N PRO A 69 -24.86 -24.42 -7.45
CA PRO A 69 -24.35 -23.47 -6.46
C PRO A 69 -23.38 -22.46 -7.08
N ILE A 70 -23.56 -21.19 -6.71
CA ILE A 70 -22.69 -20.07 -7.09
C ILE A 70 -22.14 -19.30 -5.88
N ALA A 71 -22.76 -19.45 -4.72
CA ALA A 71 -22.18 -19.05 -3.45
C ALA A 71 -22.59 -20.03 -2.34
N PHE A 72 -21.70 -20.24 -1.37
CA PHE A 72 -22.03 -20.95 -0.13
C PHE A 72 -22.10 -19.96 1.04
N VAL A 73 -23.04 -20.18 1.95
CA VAL A 73 -23.19 -19.43 3.19
C VAL A 73 -23.11 -20.42 4.34
N GLU A 74 -22.12 -20.22 5.21
CA GLU A 74 -21.99 -20.89 6.50
C GLU A 74 -22.40 -19.91 7.59
N VAL A 75 -23.24 -20.38 8.48
CA VAL A 75 -23.79 -19.65 9.61
C VAL A 75 -23.16 -20.14 10.91
N LYS A 76 -22.91 -19.22 11.82
CA LYS A 76 -22.42 -19.47 13.17
C LYS A 76 -23.28 -18.73 14.19
N GLN A 77 -23.13 -19.12 15.45
CA GLN A 77 -23.68 -18.36 16.56
C GLN A 77 -22.93 -17.02 16.71
N ILE A 78 -23.65 -15.96 17.08
CA ILE A 78 -23.06 -14.62 17.33
C ILE A 78 -21.84 -14.73 18.25
N GLY A 79 -20.70 -14.20 17.80
CA GLY A 79 -19.42 -14.20 18.50
C GLY A 79 -18.58 -15.48 18.33
N GLN A 80 -18.98 -16.41 17.44
CA GLN A 80 -18.30 -17.69 17.19
C GLN A 80 -17.87 -17.85 15.71
N SER A 81 -17.55 -16.74 15.03
CA SER A 81 -17.09 -16.74 13.63
C SER A 81 -15.62 -17.19 13.45
N ASP A 82 -14.80 -17.18 14.50
CA ASP A 82 -13.37 -17.49 14.42
C ASP A 82 -13.08 -19.00 14.31
N GLY A 83 -12.20 -19.38 13.37
CA GLY A 83 -11.67 -20.74 13.24
C GLY A 83 -12.50 -21.72 12.40
N ALA A 84 -13.74 -21.37 12.03
CA ALA A 84 -14.60 -22.15 11.14
C ALA A 84 -14.30 -21.95 9.64
N GLU A 85 -13.51 -20.93 9.31
CA GLU A 85 -13.24 -20.49 7.92
C GLU A 85 -12.67 -21.61 7.05
N ARG A 86 -11.71 -22.39 7.56
CA ARG A 86 -10.92 -23.33 6.75
C ARG A 86 -11.78 -24.37 6.00
N GLN A 87 -12.82 -24.89 6.66
CA GLN A 87 -13.63 -25.98 6.10
C GLN A 87 -14.54 -25.49 4.97
N LEU A 88 -15.28 -24.39 5.18
CA LEU A 88 -16.13 -23.78 4.16
C LEU A 88 -15.36 -23.51 2.86
N PHE A 89 -14.14 -22.98 3.01
CA PHE A 89 -13.28 -22.68 1.88
C PHE A 89 -12.79 -23.90 1.11
N GLU A 90 -12.35 -24.95 1.81
CA GLU A 90 -11.87 -26.18 1.15
C GLU A 90 -12.97 -26.77 0.25
N TYR A 91 -14.22 -26.79 0.73
CA TYR A 91 -15.35 -27.25 -0.08
C TYR A 91 -15.67 -26.35 -1.27
N ALA A 92 -15.77 -25.04 -1.02
CA ALA A 92 -16.05 -24.08 -2.08
C ALA A 92 -14.98 -24.15 -3.18
N PHE A 93 -13.71 -24.34 -2.80
CA PHE A 93 -12.61 -24.53 -3.74
C PHE A 93 -12.73 -25.84 -4.54
N HIS A 94 -12.97 -26.98 -3.89
CA HIS A 94 -13.07 -28.27 -4.57
C HIS A 94 -14.23 -28.35 -5.57
N ILE A 95 -15.35 -27.69 -5.26
CA ILE A 95 -16.55 -27.69 -6.13
C ILE A 95 -16.45 -26.59 -7.19
N GLY A 96 -15.56 -25.62 -7.02
CA GLY A 96 -15.41 -24.48 -7.91
C GLY A 96 -16.49 -23.42 -7.72
N VAL A 97 -17.04 -23.29 -6.51
CA VAL A 97 -18.00 -22.23 -6.18
C VAL A 97 -17.26 -20.89 -6.10
N PRO A 98 -17.68 -19.86 -6.87
CA PRO A 98 -16.96 -18.60 -6.96
C PRO A 98 -16.81 -17.82 -5.65
N MET A 99 -17.78 -17.94 -4.73
CA MET A 99 -17.84 -17.14 -3.52
C MET A 99 -18.22 -17.99 -2.30
N ALA A 100 -17.55 -17.75 -1.18
CA ALA A 100 -17.90 -18.33 0.11
C ALA A 100 -18.16 -17.23 1.12
N ILE A 101 -19.17 -17.41 1.96
CA ILE A 101 -19.64 -16.41 2.93
C ILE A 101 -19.72 -17.08 4.29
N LEU A 102 -19.02 -16.51 5.27
CA LEU A 102 -19.14 -16.91 6.67
C LEU A 102 -19.80 -15.78 7.45
N THR A 103 -20.83 -16.10 8.21
CA THR A 103 -21.50 -15.11 9.04
C THR A 103 -21.99 -15.66 10.36
N ASP A 104 -21.95 -14.83 11.39
CA ASP A 104 -22.64 -15.08 12.66
C ASP A 104 -23.90 -14.19 12.82
N GLY A 105 -24.29 -13.51 11.74
CA GLY A 105 -25.36 -12.51 11.69
C GLY A 105 -24.90 -11.08 11.97
N ARG A 106 -23.88 -10.88 12.82
CA ARG A 106 -23.26 -9.58 13.07
C ARG A 106 -22.15 -9.31 12.06
N GLU A 107 -21.20 -10.24 11.99
CA GLU A 107 -20.06 -10.19 11.09
C GLU A 107 -20.35 -11.00 9.83
N TRP A 108 -19.95 -10.47 8.67
CA TRP A 108 -20.10 -11.08 7.36
C TRP A 108 -18.77 -11.03 6.64
N HIS A 109 -18.23 -12.21 6.36
CA HIS A 109 -16.93 -12.40 5.74
C HIS A 109 -17.15 -12.93 4.32
N PHE A 110 -16.67 -12.18 3.33
CA PHE A 110 -16.79 -12.53 1.92
C PHE A 110 -15.44 -13.02 1.41
N PHE A 111 -15.43 -14.21 0.83
CA PHE A 111 -14.23 -14.89 0.40
C PHE A 111 -14.30 -15.32 -1.07
N LEU A 112 -13.14 -15.33 -1.73
CA LEU A 112 -12.97 -15.90 -3.07
C LEU A 112 -12.07 -17.14 -2.99
N PRO A 113 -12.66 -18.35 -2.93
CA PRO A 113 -11.90 -19.57 -2.71
C PRO A 113 -10.85 -19.85 -3.78
N GLY A 114 -11.13 -19.48 -5.04
CA GLY A 114 -10.27 -19.74 -6.20
C GLY A 114 -9.12 -18.75 -6.41
N GLU A 115 -9.02 -17.68 -5.62
CA GLU A 115 -7.96 -16.68 -5.76
C GLU A 115 -6.70 -17.06 -4.95
N GLN A 116 -5.58 -16.37 -5.19
CA GLN A 116 -4.29 -16.68 -4.56
C GLN A 116 -4.20 -16.21 -3.10
N GLY A 117 -3.18 -16.69 -2.38
CA GLY A 117 -2.90 -16.30 -0.98
C GLY A 117 -3.44 -17.27 0.06
N ASP A 118 -3.18 -16.99 1.34
CA ASP A 118 -3.77 -17.75 2.46
C ASP A 118 -5.27 -17.42 2.67
N TYR A 119 -5.94 -18.12 3.59
CA TYR A 119 -7.38 -17.93 3.85
C TYR A 119 -7.74 -16.50 4.23
N GLY A 120 -6.93 -15.85 5.08
CA GLY A 120 -7.13 -14.46 5.46
C GLY A 120 -6.87 -13.52 4.29
N GLU A 121 -5.92 -13.85 3.42
CA GLU A 121 -5.63 -13.08 2.22
C GLU A 121 -6.76 -13.13 1.19
N ARG A 122 -7.44 -14.29 1.06
CA ARG A 122 -8.58 -14.48 0.15
C ARG A 122 -9.89 -13.86 0.65
N ARG A 123 -9.89 -13.24 1.83
CA ARG A 123 -11.01 -12.46 2.34
C ARG A 123 -11.07 -11.11 1.64
N VAL A 124 -12.10 -10.94 0.82
CA VAL A 124 -12.35 -9.70 0.08
C VAL A 124 -12.79 -8.59 1.02
N TYR A 125 -13.71 -8.92 1.93
CA TYR A 125 -14.30 -7.92 2.80
C TYR A 125 -14.83 -8.56 4.09
N LYS A 126 -14.75 -7.78 5.19
CA LYS A 126 -15.38 -8.09 6.48
C LYS A 126 -16.32 -6.94 6.82
N LEU A 127 -17.61 -7.23 6.88
CA LEU A 127 -18.66 -6.29 7.28
C LEU A 127 -19.10 -6.61 8.71
N ASP A 128 -19.16 -5.59 9.58
CA ASP A 128 -19.83 -5.67 10.87
C ASP A 128 -21.12 -4.83 10.81
N ILE A 129 -22.28 -5.49 10.82
CA ILE A 129 -23.60 -4.86 10.69
C ILE A 129 -23.96 -4.01 11.93
N VAL A 130 -23.31 -4.20 13.07
CA VAL A 130 -23.57 -3.42 14.29
C VAL A 130 -22.70 -2.18 14.36
N ASP A 131 -21.47 -2.24 13.84
CA ASP A 131 -20.49 -1.16 13.97
C ASP A 131 -20.43 -0.22 12.75
N ARG A 132 -20.77 -0.68 11.54
CA ARG A 132 -20.68 0.12 10.30
C ARG A 132 -21.88 1.05 10.07
N ASP A 133 -21.79 2.01 9.15
CA ASP A 133 -22.97 2.81 8.81
C ASP A 133 -24.03 1.93 8.12
N VAL A 134 -25.33 2.23 8.33
CA VAL A 134 -26.42 1.43 7.75
C VAL A 134 -26.37 1.48 6.22
N LYS A 135 -26.07 2.65 5.62
CA LYS A 135 -25.97 2.78 4.17
C LYS A 135 -24.80 1.98 3.62
N GLU A 136 -23.66 2.00 4.32
CA GLU A 136 -22.51 1.15 3.95
C GLU A 136 -22.85 -0.34 4.04
N CYS A 137 -23.57 -0.77 5.08
CA CYS A 137 -24.03 -2.15 5.21
C CYS A 137 -24.90 -2.54 4.01
N VAL A 138 -25.88 -1.71 3.66
CA VAL A 138 -26.78 -1.93 2.52
C VAL A 138 -25.99 -2.00 1.22
N GLU A 139 -25.09 -1.05 0.97
CA GLU A 139 -24.27 -1.01 -0.24
C GLU A 139 -23.44 -2.31 -0.38
N ARG A 140 -22.77 -2.75 0.70
CA ARG A 140 -21.92 -3.95 0.67
C ARG A 140 -22.73 -5.23 0.51
N LEU A 141 -23.87 -5.35 1.20
CA LEU A 141 -24.78 -6.48 1.03
C LEU A 141 -25.35 -6.52 -0.39
N GLN A 142 -25.78 -5.39 -0.95
CA GLN A 142 -26.25 -5.34 -2.33
C GLN A 142 -25.14 -5.68 -3.33
N ARG A 143 -23.94 -5.13 -3.15
CA ARG A 143 -22.80 -5.37 -4.05
C ARG A 143 -22.44 -6.84 -4.17
N TYR A 144 -22.46 -7.59 -3.07
CA TYR A 144 -21.99 -8.99 -3.06
C TYR A 144 -23.10 -10.05 -3.03
N LEU A 145 -24.31 -9.72 -2.57
CA LEU A 145 -25.39 -10.69 -2.35
C LEU A 145 -26.71 -10.35 -3.07
N LEU A 146 -26.84 -9.23 -3.78
CA LEU A 146 -28.06 -8.95 -4.54
C LEU A 146 -28.30 -10.03 -5.59
N HIS A 147 -29.46 -10.70 -5.57
CA HIS A 147 -29.74 -11.86 -6.42
C HIS A 147 -29.46 -11.58 -7.91
N SER A 148 -29.91 -10.45 -8.45
CA SER A 148 -29.64 -10.08 -9.85
C SER A 148 -28.15 -9.84 -10.15
N ALA A 149 -27.39 -9.30 -9.20
CA ALA A 149 -25.96 -9.07 -9.35
C ALA A 149 -25.14 -10.38 -9.25
N VAL A 150 -25.54 -11.29 -8.36
CA VAL A 150 -24.90 -12.62 -8.27
C VAL A 150 -25.26 -13.46 -9.50
N ALA A 151 -26.52 -13.46 -9.93
CA ALA A 151 -27.00 -14.24 -11.07
C ALA A 151 -26.36 -13.81 -12.41
N SER A 152 -26.07 -12.51 -12.58
CA SER A 152 -25.39 -11.97 -13.76
C SER A 152 -23.86 -12.02 -13.67
N GLY A 153 -23.29 -12.45 -12.53
CA GLY A 153 -21.84 -12.51 -12.29
C GLY A 153 -21.20 -11.18 -11.88
N HIS A 154 -21.93 -10.06 -11.89
CA HIS A 154 -21.42 -8.75 -11.47
C HIS A 154 -20.91 -8.73 -10.03
N ALA A 155 -21.58 -9.43 -9.10
CA ALA A 155 -21.16 -9.49 -7.70
C ALA A 155 -19.80 -10.19 -7.53
N ILE A 156 -19.57 -11.28 -8.29
CA ILE A 156 -18.32 -12.04 -8.28
C ILE A 156 -17.21 -11.20 -8.92
N GLN A 157 -17.50 -10.49 -10.01
CA GLN A 157 -16.54 -9.59 -10.65
C GLN A 157 -16.15 -8.43 -9.73
N ALA A 158 -17.12 -7.81 -9.07
CA ALA A 158 -16.89 -6.76 -8.08
C ALA A 158 -16.01 -7.25 -6.92
N ALA A 159 -16.29 -8.45 -6.38
CA ALA A 159 -15.47 -9.06 -5.34
C ALA A 159 -14.03 -9.32 -5.83
N ARG A 160 -13.84 -9.78 -7.07
CA ARG A 160 -12.51 -9.96 -7.67
C ARG A 160 -11.75 -8.66 -7.86
N ASP A 161 -12.43 -7.59 -8.26
CA ASP A 161 -11.83 -6.26 -8.41
C ASP A 161 -11.35 -5.73 -7.05
N ASP A 162 -12.18 -5.87 -6.04
CA ASP A 162 -11.88 -5.43 -4.67
C ASP A 162 -10.71 -6.26 -4.08
N TYR A 163 -10.70 -7.59 -4.29
CA TYR A 163 -9.57 -8.46 -3.93
C TYR A 163 -8.28 -8.06 -4.65
N ARG A 164 -8.33 -7.80 -5.95
CA ARG A 164 -7.14 -7.41 -6.73
C ARG A 164 -6.54 -6.10 -6.24
N ASN A 165 -7.36 -5.13 -5.82
CA ASN A 165 -6.86 -3.87 -5.28
C ASN A 165 -6.13 -4.09 -3.94
N VAL A 166 -6.71 -4.86 -3.03
CA VAL A 166 -6.07 -5.18 -1.73
C VAL A 166 -4.80 -6.02 -1.91
N SER A 167 -4.83 -7.00 -2.83
CA SER A 167 -3.70 -7.88 -3.12
C SER A 167 -2.54 -7.12 -3.77
N LYS A 168 -2.83 -6.17 -4.69
CA LYS A 168 -1.82 -5.27 -5.28
C LYS A 168 -1.08 -4.48 -4.22
N ASP A 169 -1.80 -3.83 -3.31
CA ASP A 169 -1.20 -3.02 -2.25
C ASP A 169 -0.31 -3.88 -1.35
N ARG A 170 -0.78 -5.07 -0.96
CA ARG A 170 0.02 -6.00 -0.17
C ARG A 170 1.28 -6.46 -0.92
N GLN A 171 1.16 -6.83 -2.18
CA GLN A 171 2.29 -7.26 -3.00
C GLN A 171 3.31 -6.13 -3.18
N MET A 172 2.84 -4.90 -3.39
CA MET A 172 3.69 -3.70 -3.44
C MET A 172 4.43 -3.52 -2.11
N LEU A 173 3.73 -3.57 -0.97
CA LEU A 173 4.34 -3.44 0.36
C LEU A 173 5.36 -4.55 0.65
N ALA A 174 5.09 -5.80 0.26
CA ALA A 174 6.01 -6.92 0.42
C ALA A 174 7.24 -6.84 -0.50
N THR A 175 7.09 -6.18 -1.65
CA THR A 175 8.16 -6.06 -2.66
C THR A 175 9.02 -4.81 -2.43
N LEU A 176 8.48 -3.74 -1.85
CA LEU A 176 9.20 -2.50 -1.56
C LEU A 176 10.54 -2.71 -0.83
N PRO A 177 10.65 -3.53 0.24
CA PRO A 177 11.94 -3.79 0.90
C PRO A 177 12.95 -4.55 0.04
N LYS A 178 12.49 -5.34 -0.93
CA LYS A 178 13.35 -6.04 -1.89
C LYS A 178 13.85 -5.06 -2.95
N ALA A 179 12.94 -4.27 -3.52
CA ALA A 179 13.29 -3.22 -4.49
C ALA A 179 14.27 -2.20 -3.88
N TRP A 180 14.04 -1.77 -2.64
CA TRP A 180 14.95 -0.86 -1.94
C TRP A 180 16.35 -1.43 -1.76
N ARG A 181 16.46 -2.71 -1.36
CA ARG A 181 17.77 -3.39 -1.26
C ARG A 181 18.46 -3.47 -2.60
N GLN A 182 17.74 -3.88 -3.63
CA GLN A 182 18.30 -4.02 -4.97
C GLN A 182 18.82 -2.68 -5.52
N ILE A 183 18.08 -1.58 -5.34
CA ILE A 183 18.53 -0.23 -5.74
C ILE A 183 19.84 0.16 -5.04
N ILE A 184 20.03 -0.23 -3.78
CA ILE A 184 21.25 0.06 -3.02
C ILE A 184 22.41 -0.85 -3.45
N ASP A 185 22.14 -2.14 -3.66
CA ASP A 185 23.15 -3.11 -4.09
C ASP A 185 23.69 -2.76 -5.49
N ASP A 186 22.79 -2.34 -6.38
CA ASP A 186 23.08 -1.92 -7.76
C ASP A 186 23.73 -0.52 -7.84
N GLU A 187 23.87 0.18 -6.72
CA GLU A 187 24.45 1.54 -6.64
C GLU A 187 23.80 2.53 -7.62
N ASP A 188 22.47 2.58 -7.62
CA ASP A 188 21.71 3.41 -8.57
C ASP A 188 22.18 4.88 -8.57
N GLY A 189 22.63 5.34 -9.73
CA GLY A 189 23.25 6.66 -9.89
C GLY A 189 22.32 7.83 -9.55
N MET A 190 21.00 7.72 -9.81
CA MET A 190 20.05 8.78 -9.45
C MET A 190 19.89 8.87 -7.93
N LEU A 191 19.82 7.74 -7.23
CA LEU A 191 19.75 7.74 -5.77
C LEU A 191 21.01 8.34 -5.15
N LEU A 192 22.20 7.96 -5.65
CA LEU A 192 23.48 8.51 -5.20
C LEU A 192 23.52 10.02 -5.43
N GLU A 193 23.15 10.49 -6.61
CA GLU A 193 23.15 11.91 -6.96
C GLU A 193 22.18 12.72 -6.07
N ILE A 194 20.96 12.21 -5.85
CA ILE A 194 19.97 12.87 -4.98
C ILE A 194 20.54 13.03 -3.56
N LEU A 195 21.21 12.01 -3.02
CA LEU A 195 21.79 12.09 -1.68
C LEU A 195 23.03 13.00 -1.65
N SER A 196 23.90 12.91 -2.65
CA SER A 196 25.08 13.77 -2.77
C SER A 196 24.69 15.25 -2.84
N ASP A 197 23.73 15.60 -3.71
CA ASP A 197 23.22 16.97 -3.82
C ASP A 197 22.56 17.43 -2.51
N ARG A 198 21.89 16.52 -1.79
CA ARG A 198 21.30 16.83 -0.48
C ARG A 198 22.37 17.13 0.57
N VAL A 199 23.44 16.34 0.62
CA VAL A 199 24.57 16.55 1.54
C VAL A 199 25.27 17.87 1.21
N GLU A 200 25.53 18.13 -0.07
CA GLU A 200 26.10 19.39 -0.54
C GLU A 200 25.26 20.59 -0.09
N SER A 201 23.93 20.50 -0.22
CA SER A 201 23.03 21.57 0.24
C SER A 201 23.08 21.81 1.75
N LEU A 202 23.45 20.81 2.56
CA LEU A 202 23.44 20.91 4.02
C LEU A 202 24.78 21.36 4.59
N CYS A 203 25.90 20.96 4.00
CA CYS A 203 27.25 21.29 4.51
C CYS A 203 28.15 22.06 3.54
N GLY A 204 27.71 22.28 2.30
CA GLY A 204 28.48 22.96 1.25
C GLY A 204 29.51 22.08 0.54
N PHE A 205 29.60 20.79 0.90
CA PHE A 205 30.56 19.85 0.32
C PHE A 205 29.82 18.66 -0.32
N LYS A 206 30.08 18.42 -1.60
CA LYS A 206 29.50 17.28 -2.31
C LYS A 206 30.32 16.01 -2.02
N PRO A 207 29.72 14.97 -1.43
CA PRO A 207 30.41 13.71 -1.19
C PRO A 207 30.60 12.94 -2.50
N GLU A 208 31.73 12.22 -2.58
CA GLU A 208 32.00 11.30 -3.69
C GLU A 208 30.95 10.18 -3.74
N PRO A 209 30.59 9.68 -4.95
CA PRO A 209 29.58 8.62 -5.12
C PRO A 209 29.87 7.38 -4.25
N ASP A 210 31.14 6.97 -4.16
CA ASP A 210 31.56 5.79 -3.39
C ASP A 210 31.30 5.94 -1.88
N MET A 211 31.42 7.17 -1.35
CA MET A 211 31.13 7.49 0.05
C MET A 211 29.63 7.34 0.34
N VAL A 212 28.80 7.80 -0.58
CA VAL A 212 27.34 7.70 -0.49
C VAL A 212 26.88 6.25 -0.62
N ALA A 213 27.43 5.51 -1.58
CA ALA A 213 27.13 4.09 -1.80
C ALA A 213 27.48 3.25 -0.55
N SER A 214 28.66 3.49 0.02
CA SER A 214 29.10 2.82 1.25
C SER A 214 28.17 3.12 2.43
N PHE A 215 27.81 4.39 2.63
CA PHE A 215 26.85 4.79 3.66
C PHE A 215 25.48 4.10 3.49
N LEU A 216 24.95 4.02 2.27
CA LEU A 216 23.67 3.37 1.99
C LEU A 216 23.72 1.86 2.29
N LYS A 217 24.79 1.18 1.88
CA LYS A 217 25.01 -0.25 2.16
C LYS A 217 25.14 -0.52 3.66
N GLU A 218 25.92 0.28 4.38
CA GLU A 218 26.06 0.19 5.84
C GLU A 218 24.75 0.48 6.57
N SER A 219 23.95 1.45 6.10
CA SER A 219 22.67 1.80 6.72
C SER A 219 21.61 0.68 6.61
N VAL A 220 21.67 -0.13 5.55
CA VAL A 220 20.81 -1.30 5.36
C VAL A 220 21.31 -2.49 6.17
N ALA A 221 22.63 -2.70 6.22
CA ALA A 221 23.25 -3.74 7.06
C ALA A 221 23.03 -3.48 8.56
N GLY A 222 23.12 -2.23 9.00
CA GLY A 222 22.92 -1.82 10.40
C GLY A 222 21.48 -2.00 10.90
N ARG A 223 20.47 -1.94 10.02
CA ARG A 223 19.06 -2.22 10.39
C ARG A 223 18.78 -3.70 10.69
N LEU A 224 19.69 -4.63 10.35
CA LEU A 224 19.58 -6.04 10.76
C LEU A 224 20.01 -6.29 12.21
N GLN A 225 20.49 -5.26 12.92
CA GLN A 225 20.81 -5.32 14.35
C GLN A 225 19.98 -4.30 15.15
N LEU A 226 18.68 -4.56 15.30
CA LEU A 226 17.95 -4.03 16.45
C LEU A 226 17.64 -5.18 17.42
N PRO A 227 17.98 -5.06 18.71
CA PRO A 227 17.55 -6.03 19.69
C PRO A 227 16.02 -5.95 19.81
N VAL A 228 15.36 -7.08 19.58
CA VAL A 228 13.97 -7.28 19.98
C VAL A 228 13.95 -7.12 21.50
N SER A 229 13.66 -5.93 21.99
CA SER A 229 13.45 -5.70 23.41
C SER A 229 12.14 -6.42 23.77
N PRO A 230 12.14 -7.37 24.73
CA PRO A 230 10.90 -8.02 25.12
C PRO A 230 9.98 -6.97 25.71
N THR A 231 8.81 -6.81 25.10
CA THR A 231 7.73 -5.95 25.59
C THR A 231 7.43 -6.36 27.03
N ARG A 232 7.64 -5.43 27.97
CA ARG A 232 7.18 -5.57 29.35
C ARG A 232 5.66 -5.73 29.34
N SER A 233 5.21 -6.98 29.43
CA SER A 233 3.84 -7.34 29.75
C SER A 233 3.48 -6.75 31.12
N ILE A 234 2.54 -5.81 31.12
CA ILE A 234 1.82 -5.37 32.32
C ILE A 234 0.84 -6.49 32.67
N ALA A 235 1.29 -7.47 33.45
CA ALA A 235 0.41 -8.47 34.06
C ALA A 235 0.21 -8.12 35.53
N ARG A 236 -0.96 -7.57 35.86
CA ARG A 236 -1.41 -7.43 37.25
C ARG A 236 -2.27 -8.64 37.62
N ALA A 237 -1.69 -9.47 38.49
CA ALA A 237 -2.29 -10.31 39.53
C ALA A 237 -3.39 -11.33 39.16
N LYS A 238 -3.09 -12.61 39.43
CA LYS A 238 -3.73 -13.33 40.55
C LYS A 238 -2.88 -14.53 40.99
N ALA A 239 -2.67 -14.58 42.30
CA ALA A 239 -2.10 -15.70 43.03
C ALA A 239 -3.13 -16.84 43.14
N ALA A 240 -2.63 -18.08 43.07
CA ALA A 240 -2.93 -19.22 43.97
C ALA A 240 -2.81 -20.56 43.24
N ALA A 241 -2.40 -21.58 44.00
CA ALA A 241 -2.31 -23.01 43.68
C ALA A 241 -0.98 -23.47 43.07
N GLN A 242 0.00 -23.62 43.96
CA GLN A 242 1.14 -24.51 43.82
C GLN A 242 0.83 -25.75 44.66
N LEU A 243 0.79 -26.93 44.04
CA LEU A 243 1.05 -28.23 44.69
C LEU A 243 1.13 -29.35 43.65
N GLY A 244 2.27 -30.04 43.58
CA GLY A 244 2.30 -31.47 43.28
C GLY A 244 3.23 -31.99 42.18
N SER A 245 4.32 -32.64 42.62
CA SER A 245 5.11 -33.72 41.98
C SER A 245 6.06 -33.34 40.82
N GLN A 246 7.38 -33.37 41.01
CA GLN A 246 8.33 -34.50 41.20
C GLN A 246 8.85 -35.11 39.90
N VAL A 247 10.08 -34.67 39.55
CA VAL A 247 11.29 -35.45 39.22
C VAL A 247 11.10 -36.89 38.71
N MET A 248 11.74 -37.19 37.57
CA MET A 248 12.73 -38.28 37.42
C MET A 248 13.52 -38.11 36.11
N ALA A 249 14.81 -38.42 36.20
CA ALA A 249 15.88 -38.12 35.25
C ALA A 249 16.32 -39.37 34.46
N VAL A 250 16.65 -39.19 33.16
CA VAL A 250 17.90 -39.60 32.41
C VAL A 250 18.21 -41.13 32.36
N PRO A 251 18.73 -41.75 31.26
CA PRO A 251 19.85 -41.26 30.44
C PRO A 251 19.88 -41.55 28.92
N ALA A 252 20.95 -40.98 28.35
CA ALA A 252 21.37 -40.86 26.96
C ALA A 252 21.88 -42.15 26.28
N ILE A 253 21.93 -42.12 24.95
CA ILE A 253 22.87 -42.89 24.11
C ILE A 253 23.33 -41.97 22.96
N GLY A 254 24.65 -41.92 22.72
CA GLY A 254 25.31 -41.00 21.79
C GLY A 254 25.73 -41.62 20.45
N THR A 255 26.91 -41.17 19.98
CA THR A 255 27.64 -41.47 18.72
C THR A 255 27.25 -40.56 17.53
N ALA A 256 28.14 -40.14 16.63
CA ALA A 256 29.60 -40.07 16.56
C ALA A 256 29.99 -39.07 15.44
N SER A 257 31.20 -38.53 15.55
CA SER A 257 31.87 -37.65 14.56
C SER A 257 32.45 -38.45 13.38
N ILE A 258 32.47 -37.86 12.18
CA ILE A 258 33.43 -38.21 11.11
C ILE A 258 34.02 -36.91 10.53
N LYS A 259 35.36 -36.87 10.49
CA LYS A 259 36.20 -35.86 9.84
C LYS A 259 36.43 -36.24 8.37
N SER A 260 36.65 -35.26 7.50
CA SER A 260 37.64 -35.40 6.42
C SER A 260 38.27 -34.06 6.06
N ALA A 261 39.60 -34.08 5.99
CA ALA A 261 40.47 -33.00 5.55
C ALA A 261 40.74 -33.08 4.03
N GLY A 262 41.09 -31.96 3.41
CA GLY A 262 41.63 -31.92 2.05
C GLY A 262 41.78 -30.49 1.49
N GLN A 263 42.99 -29.93 1.59
CA GLN A 263 43.53 -28.79 0.82
C GLN A 263 44.67 -29.35 -0.08
N PRO A 264 45.34 -28.59 -0.98
CA PRO A 264 45.01 -27.35 -1.72
C PRO A 264 45.48 -27.39 -3.21
N ALA A 265 45.14 -26.39 -4.02
CA ALA A 265 45.84 -25.95 -5.26
C ALA A 265 45.12 -24.68 -5.79
N ALA A 266 45.69 -23.68 -6.46
CA ALA A 266 47.03 -23.17 -6.73
C ALA A 266 46.82 -21.74 -7.30
N ALA A 267 47.82 -20.87 -7.19
CA ALA A 267 47.77 -19.43 -7.49
C ALA A 267 47.70 -19.08 -9.00
N ALA A 268 47.09 -17.93 -9.33
CA ALA A 268 47.33 -17.17 -10.56
C ALA A 268 47.17 -15.65 -10.33
N ALA A 269 48.06 -14.86 -10.95
CA ALA A 269 48.35 -13.44 -10.75
C ALA A 269 47.40 -12.48 -11.52
N PRO A 270 47.45 -11.13 -11.30
CA PRO A 270 46.43 -10.18 -11.74
C PRO A 270 46.71 -9.57 -13.12
N PRO A 271 45.70 -9.02 -13.84
CA PRO A 271 45.95 -8.13 -14.96
C PRO A 271 46.02 -6.64 -14.53
N MET A 272 46.89 -5.92 -15.22
CA MET A 272 47.21 -4.48 -15.11
C MET A 272 46.06 -3.55 -15.57
N PRO A 273 46.11 -2.24 -15.23
CA PRO A 273 44.96 -1.33 -15.31
C PRO A 273 44.71 -0.81 -16.73
N VAL A 274 43.43 -0.73 -17.10
CA VAL A 274 42.99 -0.04 -18.32
C VAL A 274 42.97 1.48 -18.06
N ALA A 275 43.61 2.22 -18.95
CA ALA A 275 43.75 3.68 -18.88
C ALA A 275 42.38 4.40 -18.82
N ARG A 276 42.23 5.30 -17.85
CA ARG A 276 41.05 6.13 -17.61
C ARG A 276 41.01 7.24 -18.67
N VAL A 277 39.99 7.23 -19.53
CA VAL A 277 39.68 8.37 -20.43
C VAL A 277 39.27 9.55 -19.56
N ALA A 278 39.93 10.70 -19.74
CA ALA A 278 39.64 11.93 -19.01
C ALA A 278 38.21 12.42 -19.31
N ALA A 279 37.43 12.67 -18.26
CA ALA A 279 36.11 13.28 -18.36
C ALA A 279 36.22 14.75 -18.81
N ALA A 280 35.33 15.17 -19.72
CA ALA A 280 35.21 16.56 -20.15
C ALA A 280 34.87 17.48 -18.96
N PRO A 281 35.32 18.75 -18.96
CA PRO A 281 35.05 19.69 -17.87
C PRO A 281 33.53 19.92 -17.71
N SER A 282 33.06 19.85 -16.46
CA SER A 282 31.68 20.15 -16.09
C SER A 282 31.33 21.58 -16.50
N ARG A 283 30.20 21.75 -17.21
CA ARG A 283 29.72 23.08 -17.60
C ARG A 283 29.30 23.85 -16.34
N PRO A 284 29.61 25.16 -16.23
CA PRO A 284 29.17 25.96 -15.10
C PRO A 284 27.63 25.95 -14.99
N ALA A 285 27.11 26.00 -13.77
CA ALA A 285 25.68 26.07 -13.52
C ALA A 285 25.09 27.38 -14.10
N GLY A 286 23.90 27.31 -14.68
CA GLY A 286 23.26 28.43 -15.36
C GLY A 286 22.28 27.99 -16.44
N PHE A 287 21.88 28.93 -17.29
CA PHE A 287 20.99 28.65 -18.41
C PHE A 287 21.28 29.58 -19.59
N SER A 288 21.03 29.11 -20.81
CA SER A 288 21.01 29.94 -22.01
C SER A 288 19.58 30.25 -22.38
N PHE A 289 19.28 31.52 -22.65
CA PHE A 289 18.01 31.96 -23.19
C PHE A 289 18.26 32.73 -24.49
N GLN A 290 17.65 32.31 -25.60
CA GLN A 290 17.81 32.90 -26.93
C GLN A 290 19.29 33.06 -27.36
N GLY A 291 20.14 32.10 -26.97
CA GLY A 291 21.57 32.09 -27.28
C GLY A 291 22.46 32.90 -26.32
N GLN A 292 21.90 33.66 -25.38
CA GLN A 292 22.66 34.35 -24.34
C GLN A 292 22.76 33.47 -23.09
N PHE A 293 23.99 33.23 -22.59
CA PHE A 293 24.21 32.46 -21.36
C PHE A 293 24.14 33.35 -20.12
N HIS A 294 23.39 32.87 -19.12
CA HIS A 294 23.20 33.46 -17.81
C HIS A 294 23.84 32.53 -16.76
N PRO A 295 24.97 32.92 -16.15
CA PRO A 295 25.63 32.12 -15.13
C PRO A 295 24.84 32.13 -13.81
N ALA A 296 24.81 30.99 -13.12
CA ALA A 296 24.18 30.84 -11.81
C ALA A 296 25.11 30.16 -10.81
N ARG A 297 24.87 30.41 -9.52
CA ARG A 297 25.71 29.84 -8.45
C ARG A 297 25.50 28.34 -8.26
N ASN A 298 24.26 27.88 -8.46
CA ASN A 298 23.84 26.48 -8.33
C ASN A 298 22.49 26.28 -9.06
N ALA A 299 21.96 25.06 -9.00
CA ALA A 299 20.69 24.71 -9.65
C ALA A 299 19.48 25.52 -9.12
N ILE A 300 19.44 25.83 -7.82
CA ILE A 300 18.36 26.64 -7.22
C ILE A 300 18.44 28.09 -7.70
N ASP A 301 19.64 28.65 -7.77
CA ASP A 301 19.85 29.99 -8.33
C ASP A 301 19.51 30.03 -9.83
N THR A 302 19.77 28.94 -10.57
CA THR A 302 19.32 28.80 -11.96
C THR A 302 17.80 28.84 -12.05
N LEU A 303 17.10 28.06 -11.22
CA LEU A 303 15.63 28.05 -11.16
C LEU A 303 15.07 29.45 -10.86
N ARG A 304 15.64 30.12 -9.86
CA ARG A 304 15.27 31.48 -9.46
C ARG A 304 15.39 32.46 -10.63
N GLN A 305 16.58 32.52 -11.25
CA GLN A 305 16.85 33.43 -12.37
C GLN A 305 15.96 33.15 -13.59
N VAL A 306 15.66 31.88 -13.89
CA VAL A 306 14.73 31.53 -14.97
C VAL A 306 13.33 32.08 -14.69
N PHE A 307 12.81 31.90 -13.48
CA PHE A 307 11.47 32.43 -13.16
C PHE A 307 11.44 33.95 -13.12
N ASP A 308 12.46 34.61 -12.58
CA ASP A 308 12.57 36.08 -12.65
C ASP A 308 12.53 36.56 -14.10
N LEU A 309 13.26 35.91 -15.01
CA LEU A 309 13.27 36.23 -16.44
C LEU A 309 11.90 36.03 -17.09
N LEU A 310 11.23 34.91 -16.81
CA LEU A 310 9.90 34.62 -17.39
C LEU A 310 8.82 35.58 -16.88
N ILE A 311 8.84 35.93 -15.58
CA ILE A 311 7.92 36.91 -14.99
C ILE A 311 8.18 38.32 -15.54
N GLN A 312 9.45 38.67 -15.75
CA GLN A 312 9.80 39.96 -16.34
C GLN A 312 9.31 40.09 -17.79
N ARG A 313 9.32 38.99 -18.56
CA ARG A 313 8.85 38.95 -19.94
C ARG A 313 7.32 38.94 -20.05
N ASP A 314 6.65 38.26 -19.13
CA ASP A 314 5.20 38.17 -19.04
C ASP A 314 4.74 38.28 -17.59
N ALA A 315 4.17 39.42 -17.22
CA ALA A 315 3.70 39.67 -15.85
C ALA A 315 2.61 38.68 -15.40
N MET A 316 1.84 38.11 -16.32
CA MET A 316 0.79 37.14 -16.01
C MET A 316 1.32 35.70 -15.88
N PHE A 317 2.59 35.45 -16.23
CA PHE A 317 3.19 34.11 -16.15
C PHE A 317 3.10 33.52 -14.75
N GLY A 318 3.40 34.31 -13.71
CA GLY A 318 3.39 33.84 -12.32
C GLY A 318 2.02 33.29 -11.90
N GLU A 319 0.95 33.99 -12.27
CA GLU A 319 -0.42 33.56 -11.99
C GLU A 319 -0.79 32.29 -12.76
N ARG A 320 -0.47 32.23 -14.06
CA ARG A 320 -0.73 31.04 -14.90
C ARG A 320 0.01 29.82 -14.36
N PHE A 321 1.26 29.97 -13.96
CA PHE A 321 2.08 28.89 -13.43
C PHE A 321 1.60 28.44 -12.04
N ALA A 322 1.34 29.37 -11.11
CA ALA A 322 0.85 29.05 -9.78
C ALA A 322 -0.56 28.40 -9.80
N GLY A 323 -1.36 28.72 -10.82
CA GLY A 323 -2.69 28.17 -11.05
C GLY A 323 -2.74 26.76 -11.65
N LEU A 324 -1.59 26.15 -12.00
CA LEU A 324 -1.58 24.79 -12.54
C LEU A 324 -2.17 23.77 -11.54
N PRO A 325 -2.97 22.79 -12.00
CA PRO A 325 -3.53 21.76 -11.13
C PRO A 325 -2.48 20.76 -10.64
N LYS A 326 -1.31 20.70 -11.31
CA LYS A 326 -0.20 19.81 -10.98
C LYS A 326 0.97 20.62 -10.42
N HIS A 327 1.15 20.53 -9.11
CA HIS A 327 2.37 20.92 -8.40
C HIS A 327 3.06 19.66 -7.83
N GLY A 328 4.04 19.81 -6.94
CA GLY A 328 4.53 18.71 -6.13
C GLY A 328 3.41 18.08 -5.28
N ARG A 329 3.53 16.79 -4.94
CA ARG A 329 2.49 16.00 -4.25
C ARG A 329 1.90 16.66 -2.98
N SER A 330 2.71 17.44 -2.27
CA SER A 330 2.33 18.10 -1.01
C SER A 330 2.86 19.52 -0.90
N ARG A 331 3.40 20.10 -1.98
CA ARG A 331 4.08 21.41 -1.97
C ARG A 331 3.84 22.15 -3.28
N ARG A 332 3.73 23.47 -3.22
CA ARG A 332 3.67 24.34 -4.40
C ARG A 332 5.08 24.78 -4.78
N TYR A 333 5.30 24.99 -6.08
CA TYR A 333 6.58 25.49 -6.58
C TYR A 333 6.70 27.01 -6.52
N LEU A 334 5.57 27.71 -6.71
CA LEU A 334 5.46 29.16 -6.74
C LEU A 334 4.15 29.58 -6.02
N ALA A 335 4.19 30.63 -5.20
CA ALA A 335 3.04 31.18 -4.49
C ALA A 335 3.21 32.68 -4.16
N LEU A 336 2.12 33.39 -3.85
CA LEU A 336 2.18 34.79 -3.39
C LEU A 336 2.56 34.90 -1.90
N ASP A 337 2.21 33.89 -1.10
CA ASP A 337 2.58 33.76 0.30
C ASP A 337 3.55 32.57 0.46
N ALA A 338 4.61 32.76 1.26
CA ALA A 338 5.57 31.70 1.57
C ALA A 338 4.90 30.48 2.23
N ASN A 339 3.86 30.70 3.04
CA ASN A 339 3.16 29.65 3.78
C ASN A 339 2.42 28.67 2.87
N ASP A 340 2.06 29.11 1.66
CA ASP A 340 1.36 28.28 0.68
C ASP A 340 2.30 27.31 -0.06
N LEU A 341 3.61 27.53 0.01
CA LEU A 341 4.60 26.63 -0.59
C LEU A 341 4.61 25.26 0.10
N TYR A 342 4.50 25.25 1.44
CA TYR A 342 4.56 24.04 2.26
C TYR A 342 3.41 24.00 3.29
N PRO A 343 2.18 23.64 2.86
CA PRO A 343 1.02 23.58 3.76
C PRO A 343 1.27 22.70 4.99
N GLY A 344 1.13 23.26 6.18
CA GLY A 344 1.32 22.55 7.46
C GLY A 344 2.78 22.28 7.86
N ARG A 345 3.77 22.85 7.16
CA ARG A 345 5.21 22.64 7.40
C ARG A 345 5.97 23.95 7.51
N SER A 346 5.76 24.67 8.62
CA SER A 346 6.39 25.98 8.89
C SER A 346 7.93 25.92 8.99
N ASP A 347 8.49 24.75 9.33
CA ASP A 347 9.92 24.47 9.28
C ASP A 347 10.49 24.66 7.87
N LEU A 348 9.81 24.08 6.86
CA LEU A 348 10.23 24.17 5.47
C LEU A 348 9.96 25.55 4.85
N VAL A 349 8.92 26.24 5.30
CA VAL A 349 8.66 27.63 4.86
C VAL A 349 9.86 28.51 5.20
N ARG A 350 10.38 28.40 6.43
CA ARG A 350 11.53 29.20 6.89
C ARG A 350 12.83 28.81 6.18
N ASP A 351 13.11 27.51 6.08
CA ASP A 351 14.44 27.02 5.71
C ASP A 351 14.56 26.68 4.21
N SER A 352 13.45 26.67 3.46
CA SER A 352 13.41 26.20 2.07
C SER A 352 12.46 27.01 1.17
N SER A 353 12.32 28.30 1.45
CA SER A 353 11.61 29.25 0.58
C SER A 353 12.51 30.43 0.26
N THR A 354 12.36 30.98 -0.94
CA THR A 354 13.06 32.20 -1.34
C THR A 354 12.09 33.13 -2.06
N GLN A 355 12.27 34.44 -1.90
CA GLN A 355 11.47 35.44 -2.60
C GLN A 355 12.17 35.86 -3.89
N LEU A 356 11.41 35.86 -4.99
CA LEU A 356 11.80 36.36 -6.30
C LEU A 356 11.77 37.90 -6.32
N VAL A 357 12.44 38.51 -7.30
CA VAL A 357 12.47 39.98 -7.46
C VAL A 357 11.05 40.53 -7.73
N SER A 358 10.21 39.72 -8.35
CA SER A 358 8.81 40.01 -8.64
C SER A 358 7.87 39.97 -7.42
N GLY A 359 8.36 39.58 -6.24
CA GLY A 359 7.57 39.45 -5.02
C GLY A 359 6.95 38.06 -4.79
N TRP A 360 6.96 37.19 -5.81
CA TRP A 360 6.55 35.79 -5.68
C TRP A 360 7.50 34.99 -4.79
N TRP A 361 6.97 34.01 -4.08
CA TRP A 361 7.73 33.04 -3.30
C TRP A 361 7.91 31.74 -4.07
N MET A 362 9.11 31.16 -3.95
CA MET A 362 9.50 29.93 -4.60
C MET A 362 10.05 28.92 -3.59
N SER A 363 9.65 27.66 -3.73
CA SER A 363 10.20 26.55 -2.93
C SER A 363 11.59 26.15 -3.44
N THR A 364 12.54 25.93 -2.54
CA THR A 364 13.94 25.62 -2.89
C THR A 364 14.36 24.19 -2.52
N ASN A 365 13.49 23.40 -1.90
CA ASN A 365 13.80 22.02 -1.49
C ASN A 365 13.59 21.01 -2.64
N HIS A 366 14.43 21.08 -3.67
CA HIS A 366 14.31 20.28 -4.89
C HIS A 366 15.66 19.66 -5.31
N SER A 367 15.63 18.44 -5.87
CA SER A 367 16.79 17.86 -6.54
C SER A 367 17.00 18.51 -7.92
N LYS A 368 18.20 18.40 -8.51
CA LYS A 368 18.48 18.93 -9.86
C LYS A 368 17.51 18.40 -10.92
N GLN A 369 17.18 17.11 -10.86
CA GLN A 369 16.19 16.51 -11.77
C GLN A 369 14.81 17.15 -11.60
N THR A 370 14.35 17.37 -10.36
CA THR A 370 13.07 18.05 -10.11
C THR A 370 13.12 19.50 -10.59
N ILE A 371 14.24 20.20 -10.40
CA ILE A 371 14.43 21.57 -10.92
C ILE A 371 14.31 21.59 -12.44
N GLY A 372 14.95 20.66 -13.15
CA GLY A 372 14.82 20.54 -14.61
C GLY A 372 13.36 20.33 -15.05
N GLN A 373 12.60 19.50 -14.34
CA GLN A 373 11.18 19.28 -14.61
C GLN A 373 10.32 20.53 -14.34
N ILE A 374 10.60 21.27 -13.26
CA ILE A 374 9.91 22.53 -12.95
C ILE A 374 10.19 23.56 -14.06
N ILE A 375 11.44 23.67 -14.52
CA ILE A 375 11.81 24.60 -15.59
C ILE A 375 11.16 24.22 -16.92
N ALA A 376 11.11 22.92 -17.26
CA ALA A 376 10.41 22.47 -18.46
C ALA A 376 8.91 22.85 -18.41
N MET A 377 8.24 22.62 -17.28
CA MET A 377 6.86 23.05 -17.06
C MET A 377 6.69 24.56 -17.17
N ALA A 378 7.64 25.33 -16.65
CA ALA A 378 7.65 26.78 -16.76
C ALA A 378 7.77 27.25 -18.22
N CYS A 379 8.62 26.58 -19.01
CA CYS A 379 8.77 26.86 -20.44
C CYS A 379 7.47 26.58 -21.21
N ASP A 380 6.77 25.48 -20.88
CA ASP A 380 5.46 25.17 -21.49
C ASP A 380 4.44 26.27 -21.21
N VAL A 381 4.34 26.76 -19.97
CA VAL A 381 3.43 27.85 -19.61
C VAL A 381 3.83 29.17 -20.28
N ALA A 382 5.13 29.43 -20.40
CA ALA A 382 5.66 30.64 -21.02
C ALA A 382 5.69 30.62 -22.56
N GLU A 383 5.28 29.51 -23.19
CA GLU A 383 5.38 29.29 -24.63
C GLU A 383 6.81 29.45 -25.17
N VAL A 384 7.79 28.91 -24.43
CA VAL A 384 9.22 28.88 -24.76
C VAL A 384 9.65 27.45 -25.04
N ALA A 385 10.40 27.19 -26.12
CA ALA A 385 10.84 25.83 -26.40
C ALA A 385 12.00 25.40 -25.48
N PHE A 386 11.71 24.56 -24.48
CA PHE A 386 12.74 23.98 -23.62
C PHE A 386 13.71 23.08 -24.42
N GLY A 387 15.01 23.21 -24.15
CA GLY A 387 16.06 22.51 -24.89
C GLY A 387 16.50 23.19 -26.21
N LYS A 388 15.78 24.23 -26.65
CA LYS A 388 16.13 25.03 -27.83
C LYS A 388 16.27 26.51 -27.50
N ASP A 389 15.19 27.14 -27.08
CA ASP A 389 15.15 28.56 -26.76
C ASP A 389 15.62 28.83 -25.33
N LEU A 390 15.35 27.88 -24.42
CA LEU A 390 15.88 27.87 -23.07
C LEU A 390 16.58 26.53 -22.80
N VAL A 391 17.88 26.57 -22.49
CA VAL A 391 18.70 25.39 -22.20
C VAL A 391 19.35 25.54 -20.84
N THR A 392 19.16 24.58 -19.94
CA THR A 392 19.72 24.63 -18.58
C THR A 392 20.98 23.77 -18.45
N SER A 393 21.89 24.22 -17.60
CA SER A 393 23.05 23.48 -17.09
C SER A 393 22.97 23.56 -15.58
N LEU A 394 22.54 22.49 -14.91
CA LEU A 394 22.25 22.54 -13.46
C LEU A 394 23.44 22.15 -12.57
N GLY A 395 24.63 21.97 -13.16
CA GLY A 395 25.87 21.60 -12.47
C GLY A 395 26.02 20.10 -12.32
#